data_AF-F8MGL0-F1
#
_entry.id   AF-F8MGL0-F1
#
_cell.length_a   1.000
_cell.length_b   1.000
_cell.length_c   1.000
_cell.angle_alpha   90.00
_cell.angle_beta   90.00
_cell.angle_gamma   90.00
#
_symmetry.space_group_name_H-M   'P 1'
#
loop_
_entity.id
_entity.type
_entity.pdbx_description
1 polymer ?
#
loop_
_entity_poly.entity_id
_entity_poly.type
_entity_poly.pdbx_seq_one_letter_code
_entity_poly.pdbx_strand_id
1 'polypeptide(L)'
;MDNDIPITGLDDLTAHMDALIADPSTPLEAKLFDDIELQLTDSNTPPLLTTLLPRLVQILHTTPSDPTTPASLTTKLLRPLSFSQITSLAPPESLIQALELPFPAANILAMTILHKAAAAPAEVAQLAAMQEVVHSFVRTWLGSSEVSVGEKGGRIMGDLLDVDCEFEPPARPQRQQQQHPLDAGMPTWHDMVLRKEKGSGALWRRMFADQQIYTLILDLLAGRHEDTDVSSTSDAEERKKKARQLTLAQGRILRILPRLAALDLNKVARSEVAAPMPGYYMFATAATTNGHNTSRPNGRTTNYNSDILTNGVGVEEEEQETQMPLPAPPKHGQGLLHFAALRMVDRNDVLMHLSLIDFFEAFVGLMRVTPHSEDKVNIIKDLLREAVADDQLLRESLERLPDRTVDEERDELRGWVREVMPVGGDVDVVMR
;
A
#
# COMPACT_ATOMS: atom_id res chain seq x y z
N MET A 1 37.12 31.54 4.49
CA MET A 1 36.16 32.47 5.08
C MET A 1 34.98 31.62 5.45
N ASP A 2 34.98 31.15 6.69
CA ASP A 2 33.92 30.30 7.23
C ASP A 2 32.68 31.18 7.40
N ASN A 3 31.67 30.94 6.56
CA ASN A 3 30.36 31.60 6.62
C ASN A 3 29.56 30.96 7.77
N ASP A 4 30.02 31.15 9.00
CA ASP A 4 29.28 30.74 10.19
C ASP A 4 28.12 31.73 10.37
N ILE A 5 26.98 31.43 9.75
CA ILE A 5 25.75 32.20 9.94
C ILE A 5 25.28 31.89 11.36
N PRO A 6 25.33 32.85 12.29
CA PRO A 6 25.00 32.59 13.69
C PRO A 6 23.53 32.17 13.80
N ILE A 7 23.28 31.10 14.56
CA ILE A 7 21.95 30.58 14.84
C ILE A 7 21.57 30.98 16.25
N THR A 8 20.51 31.78 16.35
CA THR A 8 20.05 32.31 17.63
C THR A 8 19.33 31.20 18.41
N GLY A 9 19.69 31.02 19.69
CA GLY A 9 19.07 30.03 20.58
C GLY A 9 19.66 28.62 20.52
N LEU A 10 20.78 28.43 19.78
CA LEU A 10 21.40 27.11 19.64
C LEU A 10 21.89 26.54 20.98
N ASP A 11 22.47 27.39 21.85
CA ASP A 11 22.93 26.99 23.17
C ASP A 11 21.76 26.56 24.07
N ASP A 12 20.65 27.30 24.01
CA ASP A 12 19.43 26.99 24.77
C ASP A 12 18.81 25.67 24.31
N LEU A 13 18.70 25.45 22.99
CA LEU A 13 18.23 24.16 22.45
C LEU A 13 19.17 23.02 22.87
N THR A 14 20.48 23.21 22.78
CA THR A 14 21.46 22.19 23.14
C THR A 14 21.36 21.82 24.61
N ALA A 15 21.23 22.81 25.50
CA ALA A 15 21.03 22.58 26.93
C ALA A 15 19.71 21.85 27.23
N HIS A 16 18.62 22.21 26.53
CA HIS A 16 17.34 21.52 26.68
C HIS A 16 17.41 20.06 26.18
N MET A 17 18.09 19.81 25.06
CA MET A 17 18.33 18.46 24.55
C MET A 17 19.16 17.61 25.50
N ASP A 18 20.20 18.19 26.11
CA ASP A 18 21.00 17.49 27.12
C ASP A 18 20.16 17.16 28.38
N ALA A 19 19.21 18.03 28.75
CA ALA A 19 18.25 17.75 29.83
C ALA A 19 17.27 16.62 29.47
N LEU A 20 16.72 16.60 28.24
CA LEU A 20 15.87 15.50 27.74
C LEU A 20 16.61 14.16 27.71
N ILE A 21 17.89 14.18 27.34
CA ILE A 21 18.75 12.99 27.34
C ILE A 21 18.98 12.48 28.76
N ALA A 22 19.21 13.38 29.71
CA ALA A 22 19.43 13.03 31.11
C ALA A 22 18.14 12.51 31.80
N ASP A 23 17.00 13.11 31.47
CA ASP A 23 15.67 12.73 31.95
C ASP A 23 14.64 12.78 30.81
N PRO A 24 14.34 11.63 30.17
CA PRO A 24 13.36 11.56 29.08
C PRO A 24 11.93 11.93 29.47
N SER A 25 11.62 12.06 30.77
CA SER A 25 10.32 12.53 31.25
C SER A 25 10.18 14.06 31.26
N THR A 26 11.28 14.78 31.02
CA THR A 26 11.29 16.25 30.92
C THR A 26 10.31 16.72 29.84
N PRO A 27 9.42 17.70 30.14
CA PRO A 27 8.51 18.25 29.14
C PRO A 27 9.25 18.88 27.97
N LEU A 28 8.86 18.52 26.75
CA LEU A 28 9.46 19.03 25.51
C LEU A 28 9.10 20.50 25.27
N GLU A 29 10.12 21.36 25.15
CA GLU A 29 9.96 22.77 24.80
C GLU A 29 9.98 22.96 23.28
N ALA A 30 8.84 22.67 22.62
CA ALA A 30 8.75 22.65 21.16
C ALA A 30 9.22 23.94 20.47
N LYS A 31 9.01 25.10 21.11
CA LYS A 31 9.41 26.40 20.59
C LYS A 31 10.93 26.49 20.33
N LEU A 32 11.76 25.89 21.19
CA LEU A 32 13.22 25.90 21.00
C LEU A 32 13.63 25.17 19.72
N PHE A 33 12.92 24.09 19.38
CA PHE A 33 13.16 23.35 18.14
C PHE A 33 12.65 24.13 16.93
N ASP A 34 11.44 24.68 17.00
CA ASP A 34 10.81 25.43 15.90
C ASP A 34 11.64 26.68 15.53
N ASP A 35 12.11 27.43 16.53
CA ASP A 35 12.91 28.64 16.33
C ASP A 35 14.24 28.33 15.61
N ILE A 36 14.88 27.20 15.95
CA ILE A 36 16.09 26.72 15.27
C ILE A 36 15.77 26.17 13.89
N GLU A 37 14.70 25.39 13.76
CA GLU A 37 14.27 24.81 12.49
C GLU A 37 14.06 25.92 11.45
N LEU A 38 13.39 27.03 11.80
CA LEU A 38 13.15 28.17 10.91
C LEU A 38 14.43 28.85 10.38
N GLN A 39 15.54 28.75 11.11
CA GLN A 39 16.82 29.35 10.76
C GLN A 39 17.70 28.43 9.88
N LEU A 40 17.35 27.15 9.72
CA LEU A 40 18.14 26.20 8.93
C LEU A 40 18.10 26.50 7.41
N THR A 41 19.28 26.64 6.82
CA THR A 41 19.55 26.79 5.39
C THR A 41 20.60 25.78 4.93
N ASP A 42 20.73 25.59 3.61
CA ASP A 42 21.74 24.66 3.07
C ASP A 42 23.18 25.05 3.43
N SER A 43 23.43 26.33 3.74
CA SER A 43 24.76 26.83 4.09
C SER A 43 25.12 26.67 5.56
N ASN A 44 24.15 26.72 6.49
CA ASN A 44 24.40 26.60 7.93
C ASN A 44 24.05 25.22 8.51
N THR A 45 23.38 24.35 7.75
CA THR A 45 23.04 22.99 8.20
C THR A 45 24.27 22.09 8.41
N PRO A 46 25.28 22.05 7.50
CA PRO A 46 26.42 21.14 7.65
C PRO A 46 27.16 21.22 9.00
N PRO A 47 27.52 22.40 9.56
CA PRO A 47 28.19 22.46 10.86
C PRO A 47 27.32 22.02 12.04
N LEU A 48 25.98 22.07 11.92
CA LEU A 48 25.08 21.65 12.99
C LEU A 48 24.85 20.15 13.04
N LEU A 49 25.13 19.42 11.96
CA LEU A 49 24.92 17.97 11.89
C LEU A 49 25.65 17.26 13.02
N THR A 50 26.92 17.60 13.27
CA THR A 50 27.74 16.96 14.31
C THR A 50 27.28 17.32 15.72
N THR A 51 26.67 18.49 15.91
CA THR A 51 26.24 18.99 17.22
C THR A 51 24.85 18.47 17.59
N LEU A 52 23.89 18.56 16.68
CA LEU A 52 22.47 18.30 16.95
C LEU A 52 22.07 16.86 16.64
N LEU A 53 22.59 16.25 15.58
CA LEU A 53 22.12 14.94 15.13
C LEU A 53 22.32 13.83 16.18
N PRO A 54 23.50 13.69 16.84
CA PRO A 54 23.68 12.64 17.85
C PRO A 54 22.68 12.76 19.01
N ARG A 55 22.39 13.99 19.44
CA ARG A 55 21.43 14.28 20.50
C ARG A 55 20.00 13.98 20.06
N LEU A 56 19.62 14.39 18.85
CA LEU A 56 18.30 14.09 18.29
C LEU A 56 18.07 12.59 18.19
N VAL A 57 19.05 11.82 17.70
CA VAL A 57 18.95 10.35 17.63
C VAL A 57 18.72 9.76 19.02
N GLN A 58 19.46 10.23 20.04
CA GLN A 58 19.28 9.74 21.41
C GLN A 58 17.90 10.08 21.99
N ILE A 59 17.40 11.31 21.75
CA ILE A 59 16.06 11.72 22.16
C ILE A 59 15.00 10.86 21.47
N LEU A 60 15.07 10.71 20.15
CA LEU A 60 14.12 9.91 19.37
C LEU A 60 14.03 8.45 19.82
N HIS A 61 15.12 7.88 20.36
CA HIS A 61 15.14 6.51 20.89
C HIS A 61 14.62 6.38 22.33
N THR A 62 14.60 7.47 23.10
CA THR A 62 14.33 7.42 24.55
C THR A 62 13.05 8.14 24.96
N THR A 63 12.49 8.98 24.10
CA THR A 63 11.31 9.79 24.41
C THR A 63 10.08 8.90 24.65
N PRO A 64 9.37 9.07 25.78
CA PRO A 64 8.13 8.34 26.10
C PRO A 64 6.87 8.96 25.45
N SER A 65 6.99 10.17 24.90
CA SER A 65 5.91 10.94 24.27
C SER A 65 6.05 11.02 22.75
N ASP A 66 5.09 11.68 22.10
CA ASP A 66 5.13 11.93 20.65
C ASP A 66 6.41 12.71 20.24
N PRO A 67 7.28 12.16 19.37
CA PRO A 67 8.51 12.78 18.92
C PRO A 67 8.34 13.70 17.70
N THR A 68 7.13 14.19 17.42
CA THR A 68 6.85 15.03 16.22
C THR A 68 7.84 16.18 16.05
N THR A 69 8.09 16.98 17.09
CA THR A 69 8.99 18.13 17.00
C THR A 69 10.47 17.74 16.77
N PRO A 70 11.10 16.84 17.56
CA PRO A 70 12.46 16.40 17.27
C PRO A 70 12.57 15.68 15.92
N ALA A 71 11.53 14.96 15.48
CA ALA A 71 11.50 14.31 14.16
C ALA A 71 11.47 15.33 13.00
N SER A 72 10.75 16.44 13.16
CA SER A 72 10.71 17.54 12.17
C SER A 72 12.09 18.16 11.98
N LEU A 73 12.73 18.57 13.08
CA LEU A 73 14.08 19.14 13.05
C LEU A 73 15.10 18.15 12.45
N THR A 74 15.02 16.88 12.83
CA THR A 74 15.86 15.81 12.27
C THR A 74 15.66 15.68 10.76
N THR A 75 14.42 15.69 10.29
CA THR A 75 14.09 15.63 8.86
C THR A 75 14.74 16.80 8.09
N LYS A 76 14.72 18.01 8.66
CA LYS A 76 15.33 19.18 8.03
C LYS A 76 16.85 19.10 8.01
N LEU A 77 17.47 18.68 9.12
CA LEU A 77 18.92 18.48 9.21
C LEU A 77 19.44 17.41 8.24
N LEU A 78 18.70 16.32 8.05
CA LEU A 78 19.10 15.23 7.15
C LEU A 78 18.86 15.53 5.66
N ARG A 79 18.18 16.63 5.31
CA ARG A 79 17.88 17.01 3.92
C ARG A 79 19.08 16.96 2.97
N PRO A 80 20.25 17.58 3.26
CA PRO A 80 21.39 17.59 2.34
C PRO A 80 22.13 16.26 2.20
N LEU A 81 21.85 15.27 3.06
CA LEU A 81 22.58 14.00 3.08
C LEU A 81 21.95 12.96 2.15
N SER A 82 22.79 12.16 1.49
CA SER A 82 22.36 10.98 0.73
C SER A 82 22.01 9.81 1.66
N PHE A 83 21.36 8.77 1.14
CA PHE A 83 21.06 7.57 1.94
C PHE A 83 22.34 6.89 2.44
N SER A 84 23.35 6.79 1.57
CA SER A 84 24.66 6.21 1.91
C SER A 84 25.34 6.98 3.05
N GLN A 85 25.26 8.32 3.03
CA GLN A 85 25.84 9.15 4.08
C GLN A 85 25.11 8.95 5.42
N ILE A 86 23.78 8.90 5.41
CA ILE A 86 23.00 8.72 6.65
C ILE A 86 23.29 7.36 7.28
N THR A 87 23.32 6.30 6.48
CA THR A 87 23.61 4.94 6.97
C THR A 87 25.07 4.76 7.43
N SER A 88 25.98 5.65 7.04
CA SER A 88 27.33 5.70 7.61
C SER A 88 27.40 6.42 8.96
N LEU A 89 26.45 7.32 9.24
CA LEU A 89 26.37 8.10 10.48
C LEU A 89 25.52 7.41 11.56
N ALA A 90 24.51 6.65 11.16
CA ALA A 90 23.62 5.91 12.05
C ALA A 90 23.50 4.45 11.59
N PRO A 91 23.61 3.49 12.52
CA PRO A 91 23.53 2.08 12.16
C PRO A 91 22.10 1.70 11.72
N PRO A 92 21.93 0.69 10.86
CA PRO A 92 20.62 0.26 10.36
C PRO A 92 19.59 -0.06 11.45
N GLU A 93 20.05 -0.52 12.62
CA GLU A 93 19.23 -0.83 13.79
C GLU A 93 18.44 0.38 14.29
N SER A 94 18.99 1.60 14.16
CA SER A 94 18.27 2.83 14.51
C SER A 94 17.05 3.05 13.62
N LEU A 95 17.13 2.67 12.34
CA LEU A 95 15.99 2.76 11.41
C LEU A 95 14.92 1.73 11.76
N ILE A 96 15.33 0.51 12.13
CA ILE A 96 14.40 -0.55 12.55
C ILE A 96 13.66 -0.11 13.81
N GLN A 97 14.38 0.37 14.83
CA GLN A 97 13.76 0.88 16.05
C GLN A 97 12.75 2.00 15.75
N ALA A 98 13.11 2.98 14.91
CA ALA A 98 12.22 4.08 14.55
C ALA A 98 10.97 3.64 13.75
N LEU A 99 11.07 2.58 12.95
CA LEU A 99 9.94 1.96 12.26
C LEU A 99 9.01 1.20 13.22
N GLU A 100 9.55 0.59 14.27
CA GLU A 100 8.80 -0.22 15.23
C GLU A 100 8.18 0.60 16.37
N LEU A 101 8.59 1.85 16.56
CA LEU A 101 7.99 2.74 17.54
C LEU A 101 6.49 2.97 17.25
N PRO A 102 5.64 3.11 18.29
CA PRO A 102 4.21 3.36 18.14
C PRO A 102 3.88 4.79 17.68
N PHE A 103 4.90 5.58 17.33
CA PHE A 103 4.76 7.00 17.02
C PHE A 103 4.80 7.24 15.50
N PRO A 104 3.72 7.79 14.90
CA PRO A 104 3.67 8.03 13.46
C PRO A 104 4.82 8.91 12.97
N ALA A 105 5.21 9.92 13.75
CA ALA A 105 6.30 10.83 13.41
C ALA A 105 7.65 10.11 13.29
N ALA A 106 7.94 9.15 14.17
CA ALA A 106 9.17 8.35 14.11
C ALA A 106 9.17 7.45 12.87
N ASN A 107 8.04 6.78 12.59
CA ASN A 107 7.91 5.93 11.41
C ASN A 107 8.07 6.76 10.12
N ILE A 108 7.45 7.94 10.04
CA ILE A 108 7.53 8.84 8.89
C ILE A 108 8.95 9.38 8.69
N LEU A 109 9.68 9.69 9.77
CA LEU A 109 11.09 10.07 9.70
C LEU A 109 11.93 8.93 9.11
N ALA A 110 11.81 7.72 9.67
CA ALA A 110 12.53 6.55 9.17
C ALA A 110 12.23 6.28 7.70
N MET A 111 10.95 6.27 7.32
CA MET A 111 10.50 6.16 5.93
C MET A 111 11.06 7.27 5.03
N THR A 112 11.14 8.50 5.53
CA THR A 112 11.74 9.62 4.78
C THR A 112 13.24 9.43 4.56
N ILE A 113 13.95 8.82 5.52
CA ILE A 113 15.35 8.42 5.34
C ILE A 113 15.45 7.31 4.28
N LEU A 114 14.62 6.26 4.36
CA LEU A 114 14.61 5.19 3.36
C LEU A 114 14.32 5.71 1.94
N HIS A 115 13.42 6.68 1.82
CA HIS A 115 13.07 7.28 0.53
C HIS A 115 14.26 7.97 -0.14
N LYS A 116 15.26 8.44 0.61
CA LYS A 116 16.48 9.02 0.01
C LYS A 116 17.19 8.05 -0.92
N ALA A 117 17.06 6.73 -0.69
CA ALA A 117 17.64 5.73 -1.58
C ALA A 117 17.07 5.82 -3.01
N ALA A 118 15.86 6.36 -3.20
CA ALA A 118 15.28 6.58 -4.53
C ALA A 118 16.03 7.64 -5.36
N ALA A 119 17.03 8.32 -4.79
CA ALA A 119 17.86 9.27 -5.53
C ALA A 119 18.76 8.59 -6.58
N ALA A 120 19.16 7.33 -6.37
CA ALA A 120 20.01 6.58 -7.31
C ALA A 120 19.81 5.07 -7.17
N PRO A 121 19.85 4.29 -8.27
CA PRO A 121 19.69 2.83 -8.21
C PRO A 121 20.71 2.12 -7.31
N ALA A 122 21.95 2.63 -7.23
CA ALA A 122 22.97 2.09 -6.34
C ALA A 122 22.57 2.20 -4.85
N GLU A 123 21.89 3.28 -4.44
CA GLU A 123 21.40 3.43 -3.08
C GLU A 123 20.19 2.53 -2.80
N VAL A 124 19.32 2.29 -3.80
CA VAL A 124 18.26 1.28 -3.67
C VAL A 124 18.82 -0.12 -3.53
N ALA A 125 19.88 -0.46 -4.28
CA ALA A 125 20.57 -1.74 -4.13
C ALA A 125 21.22 -1.88 -2.75
N GLN A 126 21.77 -0.80 -2.19
CA GLN A 126 22.27 -0.77 -0.81
C GLN A 126 21.15 -1.06 0.19
N LEU A 127 19.98 -0.41 0.05
CA LEU A 127 18.82 -0.67 0.90
C LEU A 127 18.32 -2.12 0.77
N ALA A 128 18.27 -2.67 -0.45
CA ALA A 128 17.85 -4.05 -0.70
C ALA A 128 18.76 -5.10 -0.02
N ALA A 129 20.02 -4.76 0.24
CA ALA A 129 20.94 -5.60 1.00
C ALA A 129 20.64 -5.62 2.52
N MET A 130 19.91 -4.63 3.03
CA MET A 130 19.51 -4.51 4.44
C MET A 130 18.18 -5.23 4.70
N GLN A 131 18.18 -6.56 4.70
CA GLN A 131 16.97 -7.40 4.82
C GLN A 131 16.05 -7.01 5.97
N GLU A 132 16.59 -6.84 7.18
CA GLU A 132 15.81 -6.51 8.38
C GLU A 132 15.17 -5.12 8.31
N VAL A 133 15.84 -4.15 7.66
CA VAL A 133 15.29 -2.82 7.43
C VAL A 133 14.11 -2.89 6.46
N VAL A 134 14.25 -3.66 5.37
CA VAL A 134 13.16 -3.86 4.39
C VAL A 134 12.00 -4.60 5.05
N HIS A 135 12.27 -5.61 5.87
CA HIS A 135 11.26 -6.34 6.63
C HIS A 135 10.47 -5.40 7.55
N SER A 136 11.16 -4.63 8.39
CA SER A 136 10.55 -3.67 9.30
C SER A 136 9.76 -2.59 8.55
N PHE A 137 10.27 -2.12 7.39
CA PHE A 137 9.56 -1.16 6.55
C PHE A 137 8.25 -1.73 5.99
N VAL A 138 8.27 -2.95 5.45
CA VAL A 138 7.07 -3.62 4.92
C VAL A 138 6.04 -3.85 6.02
N ARG A 139 6.49 -4.34 7.18
CA ARG A 139 5.62 -4.53 8.35
C ARG A 139 4.98 -3.22 8.78
N THR A 140 5.76 -2.15 8.92
CA THR A 140 5.26 -0.84 9.34
C THR A 140 4.30 -0.24 8.31
N TRP A 141 4.62 -0.36 7.02
CA TRP A 141 3.78 0.16 5.94
C TRP A 141 2.42 -0.54 5.88
N LEU A 142 2.37 -1.87 5.90
CA LEU A 142 1.13 -2.62 5.75
C LEU A 142 0.40 -2.85 7.09
N GLY A 143 1.13 -2.93 8.21
CA GLY A 143 0.62 -3.20 9.56
C GLY A 143 0.24 -1.98 10.39
N SER A 144 0.57 -0.75 9.97
CA SER A 144 0.21 0.46 10.73
C SER A 144 -1.27 0.85 10.55
N SER A 145 -1.95 1.25 11.64
CA SER A 145 -3.31 1.81 11.60
C SER A 145 -3.37 3.26 11.13
N GLU A 146 -2.22 3.91 11.02
CA GLU A 146 -2.10 5.32 10.68
C GLU A 146 -2.16 5.55 9.17
N VAL A 147 -3.06 6.42 8.74
CA VAL A 147 -3.29 6.70 7.32
C VAL A 147 -2.02 7.30 6.70
N SER A 148 -1.40 8.28 7.37
CA SER A 148 -0.20 8.97 6.90
C SER A 148 1.00 8.04 6.72
N VAL A 149 1.20 7.09 7.64
CA VAL A 149 2.26 6.07 7.55
C VAL A 149 2.01 5.14 6.36
N GLY A 150 0.76 4.70 6.19
CA GLY A 150 0.33 3.86 5.08
C GLY A 150 0.52 4.50 3.70
N GLU A 151 0.09 5.76 3.55
CA GLU A 151 0.22 6.53 2.31
C GLU A 151 1.68 6.81 1.96
N LYS A 152 2.48 7.22 2.96
CA LYS A 152 3.91 7.47 2.79
C LYS A 152 4.64 6.20 2.38
N GLY A 153 4.38 5.08 3.06
CA GLY A 153 4.99 3.78 2.75
C GLY A 153 4.68 3.31 1.33
N GLY A 154 3.43 3.46 0.88
CA GLY A 154 3.04 3.05 -0.47
C GLY A 154 3.70 3.89 -1.56
N ARG A 155 3.80 5.21 -1.35
CA ARG A 155 4.54 6.10 -2.26
C ARG A 155 6.00 5.68 -2.35
N ILE A 156 6.67 5.54 -1.20
CA ILE A 156 8.09 5.19 -1.14
C ILE A 156 8.36 3.85 -1.79
N MET A 157 7.57 2.82 -1.49
CA MET A 157 7.75 1.50 -2.09
C MET A 157 7.64 1.57 -3.62
N GLY A 158 6.66 2.31 -4.13
CA GLY A 158 6.48 2.50 -5.56
C GLY A 158 7.66 3.24 -6.20
N ASP A 159 8.17 4.27 -5.52
CA ASP A 159 9.29 5.08 -6.01
C ASP A 159 10.60 4.28 -6.01
N LEU A 160 10.88 3.52 -4.95
CA LEU A 160 12.05 2.66 -4.84
C LEU A 160 12.02 1.54 -5.90
N LEU A 161 10.88 0.87 -6.08
CA LEU A 161 10.74 -0.19 -7.09
C LEU A 161 10.80 0.36 -8.52
N ASP A 162 10.32 1.57 -8.77
CA ASP A 162 10.54 2.22 -10.06
C ASP A 162 12.03 2.46 -10.30
N VAL A 163 12.73 3.10 -9.36
CA VAL A 163 14.17 3.40 -9.48
C VAL A 163 15.03 2.14 -9.63
N ASP A 164 14.66 1.03 -8.97
CA ASP A 164 15.39 -0.24 -9.08
C ASP A 164 14.94 -1.14 -10.24
N CYS A 165 13.98 -0.72 -11.06
CA CYS A 165 13.48 -1.51 -12.18
C CYS A 165 14.59 -1.85 -13.20
N GLU A 166 14.71 -3.14 -13.58
CA GLU A 166 15.77 -3.68 -14.45
C GLU A 166 15.56 -3.38 -15.94
N PHE A 167 14.40 -2.85 -16.31
CA PHE A 167 14.11 -2.46 -17.67
C PHE A 167 14.65 -1.05 -17.95
N GLU A 168 15.08 -0.83 -19.18
CA GLU A 168 15.44 0.51 -19.65
C GLU A 168 14.31 1.51 -19.35
N PRO A 169 14.63 2.75 -18.93
CA PRO A 169 13.63 3.79 -18.81
C PRO A 169 12.97 4.01 -20.18
N PRO A 170 11.66 4.29 -20.22
CA PRO A 170 10.98 4.59 -21.47
C PRO A 170 11.60 5.85 -22.09
N ALA A 171 11.81 5.85 -23.41
CA ALA A 171 12.42 6.97 -24.12
C ALA A 171 11.55 8.21 -23.95
N ARG A 172 12.01 9.23 -23.20
CA ARG A 172 11.25 10.47 -23.03
C ARG A 172 11.06 11.11 -24.40
N PRO A 173 9.82 11.31 -24.88
CA PRO A 173 9.60 12.01 -26.13
C PRO A 173 10.24 13.40 -26.01
N GLN A 174 11.01 13.81 -27.03
CA GLN A 174 11.49 15.19 -27.12
C GLN A 174 10.25 16.08 -27.16
N ARG A 175 9.94 16.79 -26.06
CA ARG A 175 8.83 17.75 -26.01
C ARG A 175 9.07 18.79 -27.11
N GLN A 176 8.35 18.70 -28.22
CA GLN A 176 8.18 19.85 -29.10
C GLN A 176 7.48 20.93 -28.27
N GLN A 177 8.03 22.15 -28.31
CA GLN A 177 7.65 23.33 -27.51
C GLN A 177 6.21 23.86 -27.71
N GLN A 178 5.28 23.05 -28.23
CA GLN A 178 3.88 23.42 -28.39
C GLN A 178 3.02 22.55 -27.48
N GLN A 179 2.97 22.90 -26.19
CA GLN A 179 1.86 22.54 -25.34
C GLN A 179 0.95 23.76 -25.24
N HIS A 180 -0.28 23.61 -25.72
CA HIS A 180 -1.33 24.59 -25.46
C HIS A 180 -1.71 24.52 -23.97
N PRO A 181 -1.97 25.65 -23.28
CA PRO A 181 -2.22 25.69 -21.83
C PRO A 181 -3.46 24.94 -21.31
N LEU A 182 -4.14 24.15 -22.16
CA LEU A 182 -5.38 23.44 -21.84
C LEU A 182 -5.22 21.89 -21.88
N ASP A 183 -4.07 21.35 -22.30
CA ASP A 183 -3.78 19.89 -22.33
C ASP A 183 -3.37 19.32 -20.94
N ALA A 184 -3.78 19.96 -19.85
CA ALA A 184 -3.38 19.60 -18.48
C ALA A 184 -4.24 18.45 -17.90
N GLY A 185 -4.41 17.37 -18.65
CA GLY A 185 -5.21 16.20 -18.25
C GLY A 185 -4.39 14.92 -18.17
N MET A 186 -3.78 14.68 -17.00
CA MET A 186 -3.14 13.42 -16.56
C MET A 186 -1.72 13.09 -17.10
N PRO A 187 -0.84 12.55 -16.22
CA PRO A 187 0.52 12.14 -16.58
C PRO A 187 0.51 10.94 -17.55
N THR A 188 1.31 11.00 -18.62
CA THR A 188 1.55 9.86 -19.50
C THR A 188 2.37 8.77 -18.79
N TRP A 189 2.43 7.54 -19.33
CA TRP A 189 3.34 6.48 -18.81
C TRP A 189 4.78 6.99 -18.58
N HIS A 190 5.26 7.88 -19.45
CA HIS A 190 6.59 8.50 -19.33
C HIS A 190 6.70 9.47 -18.15
N ASP A 191 5.61 10.15 -17.79
CA ASP A 191 5.54 11.06 -16.63
C ASP A 191 5.39 10.28 -15.31
N MET A 192 4.99 9.01 -15.36
CA MET A 192 4.89 8.12 -14.19
C MET A 192 6.22 7.46 -13.80
N VAL A 193 7.19 7.40 -14.72
CA VAL A 193 8.49 6.75 -14.50
C VAL A 193 9.51 7.72 -13.92
N LEU A 194 9.95 7.43 -12.70
CA LEU A 194 10.95 8.22 -11.98
C LEU A 194 12.37 7.91 -12.42
N ARG A 195 12.66 6.65 -12.78
CA ARG A 195 14.02 6.20 -13.06
C ARG A 195 14.60 6.90 -14.29
N LYS A 196 15.88 7.26 -14.21
CA LYS A 196 16.64 7.91 -15.30
C LYS A 196 17.61 6.97 -15.99
N GLU A 197 17.91 5.86 -15.33
CA GLU A 197 18.80 4.81 -15.79
C GLU A 197 18.26 3.46 -15.30
N LYS A 198 18.83 2.38 -15.82
CA LYS A 198 18.46 1.03 -15.45
C LYS A 198 18.87 0.70 -14.00
N GLY A 199 17.93 0.14 -13.25
CA GLY A 199 18.16 -0.38 -11.90
C GLY A 199 18.70 -1.81 -11.87
N SER A 200 18.98 -2.28 -10.65
CA SER A 200 19.63 -3.58 -10.41
C SER A 200 18.65 -4.73 -10.17
N GLY A 201 17.36 -4.42 -9.95
CA GLY A 201 16.32 -5.35 -9.55
C GLY A 201 16.54 -6.01 -8.20
N ALA A 202 17.48 -5.52 -7.38
CA ALA A 202 17.79 -6.09 -6.08
C ALA A 202 16.61 -5.96 -5.12
N LEU A 203 15.93 -4.81 -5.09
CA LEU A 203 14.74 -4.61 -4.27
C LEU A 203 13.53 -5.37 -4.83
N TRP A 204 13.38 -5.44 -6.15
CA TRP A 204 12.37 -6.31 -6.77
C TRP A 204 12.52 -7.78 -6.32
N ARG A 205 13.75 -8.31 -6.35
CA ARG A 205 14.04 -9.66 -5.84
C ARG A 205 13.78 -9.77 -4.34
N ARG A 206 14.18 -8.76 -3.55
CA ARG A 206 13.89 -8.71 -2.11
C ARG A 206 12.39 -8.72 -1.81
N MET A 207 11.56 -8.09 -2.64
CA MET A 207 10.12 -7.99 -2.39
C MET A 207 9.35 -9.22 -2.87
N PHE A 208 9.72 -9.81 -4.00
CA PHE A 208 8.91 -10.82 -4.70
C PHE A 208 9.55 -12.23 -4.78
N ALA A 209 10.83 -12.37 -4.45
CA ALA A 209 11.54 -13.66 -4.48
C ALA A 209 12.14 -14.06 -3.12
N ASP A 210 12.38 -13.09 -2.23
CA ASP A 210 12.75 -13.39 -0.84
C ASP A 210 11.56 -13.98 -0.09
N GLN A 211 11.71 -15.22 0.37
CA GLN A 211 10.62 -15.94 1.02
C GLN A 211 10.15 -15.25 2.32
N GLN A 212 11.04 -14.65 3.11
CA GLN A 212 10.66 -14.04 4.39
C GLN A 212 9.84 -12.77 4.16
N ILE A 213 10.32 -11.88 3.28
CA ILE A 213 9.62 -10.63 2.95
C ILE A 213 8.30 -10.91 2.23
N TYR A 214 8.32 -11.82 1.25
CA TYR A 214 7.12 -12.10 0.46
C TYR A 214 6.05 -12.82 1.29
N THR A 215 6.44 -13.74 2.18
CA THR A 215 5.49 -14.38 3.12
C THR A 215 4.92 -13.36 4.09
N LEU A 216 5.71 -12.42 4.61
CA LEU A 216 5.21 -11.33 5.46
C LEU A 216 4.11 -10.52 4.76
N ILE A 217 4.33 -10.14 3.49
CA ILE A 217 3.33 -9.41 2.69
C ILE A 217 2.05 -10.23 2.58
N LEU A 218 2.17 -11.51 2.21
CA LEU A 218 1.02 -12.38 2.04
C LEU A 218 0.26 -12.62 3.34
N ASP A 219 0.93 -12.86 4.46
CA ASP A 219 0.29 -13.11 5.76
C ASP A 219 -0.39 -11.85 6.31
N LEU A 220 0.19 -10.66 6.12
CA LEU A 220 -0.47 -9.39 6.46
C LEU A 220 -1.78 -9.22 5.69
N LEU A 221 -1.76 -9.47 4.38
CA LEU A 221 -2.92 -9.31 3.49
C LEU A 221 -3.97 -10.43 3.60
N ALA A 222 -3.56 -11.61 4.06
CA ALA A 222 -4.43 -12.76 4.29
C ALA A 222 -5.09 -12.75 5.68
N GLY A 223 -4.68 -11.85 6.58
CA GLY A 223 -5.17 -11.82 7.96
C GLY A 223 -4.61 -12.98 8.79
N ARG A 224 -3.33 -13.32 8.60
CA ARG A 224 -2.62 -14.40 9.30
C ARG A 224 -1.45 -13.89 10.14
N HIS A 225 -1.09 -12.62 9.97
CA HIS A 225 -0.08 -11.95 10.75
C HIS A 225 -0.68 -11.39 12.04
N GLU A 226 0.09 -11.29 13.13
CA GLU A 226 -0.42 -10.83 14.44
C GLU A 226 -1.13 -9.46 14.38
N ASP A 227 -0.71 -8.57 13.49
CA ASP A 227 -1.30 -7.24 13.30
C ASP A 227 -2.67 -7.28 12.58
N THR A 228 -2.98 -8.34 11.83
CA THR A 228 -4.19 -8.46 10.98
C THR A 228 -5.04 -9.71 11.24
N ASP A 229 -4.57 -10.65 12.06
CA ASP A 229 -5.27 -11.90 12.38
C ASP A 229 -6.42 -11.67 13.36
N VAL A 230 -7.62 -11.56 12.81
CA VAL A 230 -8.89 -11.38 13.52
C VAL A 230 -9.20 -12.57 14.45
N SER A 231 -8.68 -13.77 14.16
CA SER A 231 -8.93 -14.99 14.92
C SER A 231 -8.03 -15.14 16.15
N SER A 232 -6.94 -14.37 16.22
CA SER A 232 -5.97 -14.41 17.31
C SER A 232 -6.50 -13.88 18.66
N THR A 233 -7.66 -13.21 18.68
CA THR A 233 -8.21 -12.59 19.89
C THR A 233 -9.71 -12.85 20.09
N SER A 234 -10.08 -13.07 21.35
CA SER A 234 -11.49 -13.16 21.77
C SER A 234 -12.10 -11.80 22.12
N ASP A 235 -11.27 -10.77 22.31
CA ASP A 235 -11.71 -9.42 22.63
C ASP A 235 -12.38 -8.74 21.42
N ALA A 236 -13.55 -8.12 21.64
CA ALA A 236 -14.35 -7.56 20.56
C ALA A 236 -13.75 -6.28 19.96
N GLU A 237 -13.14 -5.43 20.78
CA GLU A 237 -12.54 -4.16 20.32
C GLU A 237 -11.23 -4.43 19.58
N GLU A 238 -10.39 -5.33 20.10
CA GLU A 238 -9.17 -5.77 19.44
C GLU A 238 -9.48 -6.45 18.11
N ARG A 239 -10.50 -7.32 18.06
CA ARG A 239 -10.96 -7.95 16.82
C ARG A 239 -11.36 -6.91 15.76
N LYS A 240 -12.13 -5.89 16.16
CA LYS A 240 -12.53 -4.79 15.28
C LYS A 240 -11.33 -3.99 14.78
N LYS A 241 -10.33 -3.75 15.64
CA LYS A 241 -9.08 -3.09 15.27
C LYS A 241 -8.31 -3.91 14.23
N LYS A 242 -8.15 -5.22 14.43
CA LYS A 242 -7.45 -6.12 13.47
C LYS A 242 -8.19 -6.25 12.15
N ALA A 243 -9.52 -6.34 12.18
CA ALA A 243 -10.34 -6.36 10.96
C ALA A 243 -10.16 -5.06 10.15
N ARG A 244 -10.23 -3.90 10.82
CA ARG A 244 -9.92 -2.61 10.18
C ARG A 244 -8.50 -2.57 9.63
N GLN A 245 -7.52 -3.09 10.36
CA GLN A 245 -6.12 -3.13 9.92
C GLN A 245 -5.94 -3.98 8.66
N LEU A 246 -6.61 -5.14 8.60
CA LEU A 246 -6.63 -6.00 7.42
C LEU A 246 -7.18 -5.25 6.20
N THR A 247 -8.35 -4.62 6.31
CA THR A 247 -8.96 -3.80 5.26
C THR A 247 -8.01 -2.69 4.78
N LEU A 248 -7.33 -2.00 5.71
CA LEU A 248 -6.35 -0.95 5.38
C LEU A 248 -5.15 -1.52 4.61
N ALA A 249 -4.58 -2.65 5.05
CA ALA A 249 -3.46 -3.31 4.40
C ALA A 249 -3.82 -3.74 2.96
N GLN A 250 -4.99 -4.38 2.80
CA GLN A 250 -5.52 -4.81 1.51
C GLN A 250 -5.74 -3.62 0.56
N GLY A 251 -6.40 -2.56 1.04
CA GLY A 251 -6.60 -1.35 0.24
C GLY A 251 -5.30 -0.66 -0.16
N ARG A 252 -4.26 -0.68 0.69
CA ARG A 252 -2.93 -0.13 0.34
C ARG A 252 -2.28 -0.88 -0.82
N ILE A 253 -2.35 -2.22 -0.82
CA ILE A 253 -1.82 -3.01 -1.92
C ILE A 253 -2.62 -2.84 -3.20
N LEU A 254 -3.95 -2.82 -3.14
CA LEU A 254 -4.79 -2.55 -4.31
C LEU A 254 -4.44 -1.21 -4.99
N ARG A 255 -4.10 -0.16 -4.22
CA ARG A 255 -3.73 1.15 -4.79
C ARG A 255 -2.39 1.18 -5.52
N ILE A 256 -1.39 0.43 -5.05
CA ILE A 256 -0.04 0.47 -5.61
C ILE A 256 0.18 -0.56 -6.71
N LEU A 257 -0.51 -1.69 -6.65
CA LEU A 257 -0.26 -2.85 -7.50
C LEU A 257 -0.43 -2.58 -9.01
N PRO A 258 -1.37 -1.73 -9.48
CA PRO A 258 -1.42 -1.32 -10.88
C PRO A 258 -0.10 -0.69 -11.34
N ARG A 259 0.45 0.25 -10.55
CA ARG A 259 1.73 0.90 -10.83
C ARG A 259 2.87 -0.14 -10.89
N LEU A 260 2.92 -1.06 -9.93
CA LEU A 260 3.96 -2.09 -9.90
C LEU A 260 3.87 -3.04 -11.10
N ALA A 261 2.65 -3.46 -11.47
CA ALA A 261 2.43 -4.29 -12.64
C ALA A 261 2.88 -3.59 -13.94
N ALA A 262 2.75 -2.27 -13.99
CA ALA A 262 3.15 -1.52 -15.16
C ALA A 262 4.68 -1.43 -15.29
N LEU A 263 5.38 -1.43 -14.15
CA LEU A 263 6.84 -1.46 -14.09
C LEU A 263 7.39 -2.85 -14.43
N ASP A 264 6.85 -3.91 -13.81
CA ASP A 264 7.23 -5.31 -14.04
C ASP A 264 6.05 -6.26 -13.76
N LEU A 265 5.23 -6.50 -14.79
CA LEU A 265 4.06 -7.36 -14.69
C LEU A 265 4.43 -8.79 -14.27
N ASN A 266 5.54 -9.30 -14.79
CA ASN A 266 5.91 -10.69 -14.55
C ASN A 266 6.26 -10.95 -13.08
N LYS A 267 6.98 -10.02 -12.43
CA LYS A 267 7.32 -10.16 -11.00
C LYS A 267 6.14 -10.05 -10.05
N VAL A 268 5.10 -9.28 -10.41
CA VAL A 268 3.88 -9.25 -9.59
C VAL A 268 2.92 -10.39 -9.92
N ALA A 269 2.92 -10.90 -11.16
CA ALA A 269 1.99 -11.92 -11.62
C ALA A 269 2.41 -13.34 -11.25
N ARG A 270 3.71 -13.61 -11.07
CA ARG A 270 4.25 -14.96 -10.87
C ARG A 270 5.03 -15.05 -9.56
N SER A 271 4.90 -16.18 -8.86
CA SER A 271 5.70 -16.47 -7.66
C SER A 271 5.90 -17.97 -7.47
N GLU A 272 7.03 -18.34 -6.89
CA GLU A 272 7.30 -19.71 -6.40
C GLU A 272 6.68 -19.96 -5.02
N VAL A 273 6.42 -18.89 -4.26
CA VAL A 273 5.77 -18.97 -2.95
C VAL A 273 4.27 -18.99 -3.16
N ALA A 274 3.62 -20.08 -2.75
CA ALA A 274 2.17 -20.20 -2.81
C ALA A 274 1.51 -19.20 -1.84
N ALA A 275 0.53 -18.44 -2.36
CA ALA A 275 -0.24 -17.56 -1.50
C ALA A 275 -1.11 -18.37 -0.51
N PRO A 276 -1.26 -17.88 0.73
CA PRO A 276 -2.07 -18.55 1.74
C PRO A 276 -3.56 -18.40 1.45
N MET A 277 -4.38 -19.25 2.06
CA MET A 277 -5.82 -19.04 2.12
C MET A 277 -6.13 -17.80 2.97
N PRO A 278 -6.89 -16.82 2.47
CA PRO A 278 -7.36 -15.68 3.26
C PRO A 278 -8.22 -16.13 4.45
N GLY A 279 -8.13 -15.40 5.57
CA GLY A 279 -8.83 -15.76 6.81
C GLY A 279 -10.35 -15.84 6.67
N TYR A 280 -10.97 -15.06 5.77
CA TYR A 280 -12.42 -15.07 5.57
C TYR A 280 -12.98 -16.40 5.04
N TYR A 281 -12.14 -17.25 4.43
CA TYR A 281 -12.55 -18.60 3.99
C TYR A 281 -12.94 -19.51 5.16
N MET A 282 -12.31 -19.34 6.33
CA MET A 282 -12.60 -20.17 7.51
C MET A 282 -14.01 -19.89 8.05
N PHE A 283 -14.48 -18.64 7.95
CA PHE A 283 -15.82 -18.26 8.44
C PHE A 283 -16.92 -18.67 7.46
N ALA A 284 -16.66 -18.59 6.16
CA ALA A 284 -17.65 -18.94 5.14
C ALA A 284 -17.95 -20.46 5.05
N THR A 285 -16.94 -21.31 5.31
CA THR A 285 -17.10 -22.78 5.34
C THR A 285 -17.83 -23.28 6.61
N ALA A 286 -17.71 -22.55 7.72
CA ALA A 286 -18.45 -22.82 8.97
C ALA A 286 -19.95 -22.47 8.85
N ALA A 287 -20.29 -21.42 8.09
CA ALA A 287 -21.68 -21.02 7.85
C ALA A 287 -22.45 -22.07 7.00
N THR A 288 -21.78 -22.69 6.03
CA THR A 288 -22.38 -23.73 5.15
C THR A 288 -22.62 -25.06 5.86
N THR A 289 -21.83 -25.40 6.89
CA THR A 289 -22.00 -26.65 7.66
C THR A 289 -23.10 -26.58 8.72
N ASN A 290 -23.40 -25.39 9.27
CA ASN A 290 -24.49 -25.21 10.24
C ASN A 290 -25.89 -25.02 9.61
N GLY A 291 -25.99 -24.89 8.28
CA GLY A 291 -27.26 -24.74 7.56
C GLY A 291 -28.11 -26.02 7.42
N HIS A 292 -27.61 -27.18 7.86
CA HIS A 292 -28.29 -28.48 7.64
C HIS A 292 -28.94 -29.12 8.88
N ASN A 293 -29.00 -28.45 10.03
CA ASN A 293 -29.63 -29.03 11.22
C ASN A 293 -30.18 -27.99 12.20
N THR A 294 -31.39 -27.46 11.95
CA THR A 294 -32.31 -27.10 13.05
C THR A 294 -33.75 -27.43 12.67
N SER A 295 -34.22 -28.60 13.11
CA SER A 295 -35.65 -28.87 13.23
C SER A 295 -36.23 -27.92 14.29
N ARG A 296 -37.09 -26.97 13.89
CA ARG A 296 -37.84 -26.10 14.79
C ARG A 296 -38.78 -26.94 15.68
N PRO A 297 -38.74 -26.84 17.02
CA PRO A 297 -39.78 -27.42 17.85
C PRO A 297 -40.99 -26.47 17.96
N ASN A 298 -42.18 -27.06 17.85
CA ASN A 298 -43.48 -26.44 18.06
C ASN A 298 -43.69 -25.87 19.47
N GLY A 299 -44.46 -24.77 19.54
CA GLY A 299 -45.07 -24.21 20.76
C GLY A 299 -44.72 -22.73 20.94
N ARG A 300 -45.62 -21.80 21.25
CA ARG A 300 -46.98 -21.86 21.78
C ARG A 300 -47.59 -20.47 21.58
N THR A 301 -48.89 -20.45 21.30
CA THR A 301 -49.78 -19.30 21.13
C THR A 301 -49.82 -18.35 22.34
N THR A 302 -49.79 -17.04 22.07
CA THR A 302 -50.57 -16.04 22.84
C THR A 302 -51.12 -14.99 21.88
N ASN A 303 -52.45 -14.95 21.80
CA ASN A 303 -53.24 -13.98 21.06
C ASN A 303 -53.14 -12.57 21.65
N TYR A 304 -53.05 -11.56 20.78
CA TYR A 304 -53.76 -10.30 20.96
C TYR A 304 -54.28 -9.86 19.59
N ASN A 305 -55.61 -9.85 19.45
CA ASN A 305 -56.32 -9.27 18.32
C ASN A 305 -56.44 -7.76 18.50
N SER A 306 -56.18 -7.01 17.42
CA SER A 306 -57.03 -5.90 17.03
C SER A 306 -57.03 -5.76 15.52
N ASP A 307 -58.18 -6.04 14.93
CA ASP A 307 -58.51 -5.92 13.52
C ASP A 307 -58.33 -4.48 13.01
N ILE A 308 -57.55 -4.30 11.93
CA ILE A 308 -57.85 -3.31 10.88
C ILE A 308 -57.54 -3.96 9.52
N LEU A 309 -58.60 -4.12 8.74
CA LEU A 309 -58.64 -4.52 7.34
C LEU A 309 -58.02 -3.42 6.47
N THR A 310 -57.13 -3.77 5.54
CA THR A 310 -57.34 -3.60 4.08
C THR A 310 -56.11 -3.99 3.27
N ASN A 311 -56.28 -5.03 2.46
CA ASN A 311 -55.69 -5.31 1.15
C ASN A 311 -54.60 -4.37 0.62
N GLY A 312 -53.38 -4.90 0.60
CA GLY A 312 -52.31 -4.53 -0.32
C GLY A 312 -51.32 -5.68 -0.32
N VAL A 313 -51.44 -6.57 -1.31
CA VAL A 313 -50.45 -7.62 -1.58
C VAL A 313 -49.20 -6.92 -2.11
N GLY A 314 -48.37 -6.44 -1.19
CA GLY A 314 -46.95 -6.31 -1.44
C GLY A 314 -46.36 -7.69 -1.21
N VAL A 315 -45.98 -8.37 -2.29
CA VAL A 315 -44.95 -9.38 -2.18
C VAL A 315 -43.73 -8.59 -1.73
N GLU A 316 -43.43 -8.61 -0.43
CA GLU A 316 -42.08 -8.38 0.04
C GLU A 316 -41.29 -9.52 -0.60
N GLU A 317 -40.76 -9.26 -1.81
CA GLU A 317 -39.63 -10.00 -2.31
C GLU A 317 -38.58 -9.79 -1.22
N GLU A 318 -38.44 -10.79 -0.35
CA GLU A 318 -37.20 -10.99 0.40
C GLU A 318 -36.12 -10.96 -0.68
N GLU A 319 -35.50 -9.79 -0.88
CA GLU A 319 -34.26 -9.66 -1.64
C GLU A 319 -33.31 -10.64 -0.98
N GLN A 320 -33.25 -11.85 -1.52
CA GLN A 320 -32.22 -12.80 -1.19
C GLN A 320 -30.94 -12.09 -1.62
N GLU A 321 -30.27 -11.43 -0.68
CA GLU A 321 -28.93 -10.91 -0.85
C GLU A 321 -28.12 -12.06 -1.44
N THR A 322 -27.90 -11.99 -2.76
CA THR A 322 -27.33 -13.09 -3.51
C THR A 322 -25.85 -13.08 -3.17
N GLN A 323 -25.50 -13.87 -2.15
CA GLN A 323 -24.16 -13.94 -1.61
C GLN A 323 -23.18 -14.32 -2.72
N MET A 324 -22.10 -13.54 -2.86
CA MET A 324 -21.09 -13.80 -3.88
C MET A 324 -20.42 -15.15 -3.61
N PRO A 325 -20.21 -15.98 -4.64
CA PRO A 325 -19.56 -17.27 -4.45
C PRO A 325 -18.15 -17.06 -3.92
N LEU A 326 -17.71 -17.99 -3.06
CA LEU A 326 -16.34 -18.01 -2.57
C LEU A 326 -15.38 -18.19 -3.76
N PRO A 327 -14.30 -17.40 -3.84
CA PRO A 327 -13.32 -17.59 -4.90
C PRO A 327 -12.66 -18.98 -4.80
N ALA A 328 -12.12 -19.45 -5.92
CA ALA A 328 -11.29 -20.65 -5.93
C ALA A 328 -10.05 -20.45 -5.02
N PRO A 329 -9.42 -21.51 -4.50
CA PRO A 329 -8.18 -21.37 -3.73
C PRO A 329 -7.03 -20.80 -4.59
N PRO A 330 -5.98 -20.22 -3.97
CA PRO A 330 -4.77 -19.81 -4.67
C PRO A 330 -4.13 -20.98 -5.43
N LYS A 331 -3.68 -20.72 -6.66
CA LYS A 331 -3.01 -21.72 -7.51
C LYS A 331 -1.48 -21.57 -7.40
N HIS A 332 -0.73 -22.66 -7.60
CA HIS A 332 0.72 -22.60 -7.66
C HIS A 332 1.18 -21.75 -8.85
N GLY A 333 2.29 -21.01 -8.70
CA GLY A 333 2.82 -20.14 -9.74
C GLY A 333 2.15 -18.76 -9.81
N GLN A 334 1.03 -18.54 -9.10
CA GLN A 334 0.37 -17.24 -9.02
C GLN A 334 1.06 -16.32 -8.00
N GLY A 335 1.39 -15.11 -8.45
CA GLY A 335 2.00 -14.06 -7.63
C GLY A 335 0.99 -13.15 -6.94
N LEU A 336 1.50 -12.01 -6.45
CA LEU A 336 0.74 -11.05 -5.63
C LEU A 336 -0.43 -10.44 -6.40
N LEU A 337 -0.27 -10.23 -7.71
CA LEU A 337 -1.33 -9.74 -8.58
C LEU A 337 -2.57 -10.64 -8.55
N HIS A 338 -2.37 -11.94 -8.76
CA HIS A 338 -3.45 -12.92 -8.75
C HIS A 338 -4.07 -13.05 -7.35
N PHE A 339 -3.24 -13.07 -6.31
CA PHE A 339 -3.73 -13.13 -4.93
C PHE A 339 -4.60 -11.92 -4.61
N ALA A 340 -4.10 -10.70 -4.84
CA ALA A 340 -4.83 -9.48 -4.54
C ALA A 340 -6.13 -9.35 -5.36
N ALA A 341 -6.06 -9.66 -6.65
CA ALA A 341 -7.16 -9.47 -7.59
C ALA A 341 -8.26 -10.53 -7.48
N LEU A 342 -7.92 -11.77 -7.11
CA LEU A 342 -8.85 -12.90 -7.21
C LEU A 342 -9.13 -13.62 -5.89
N ARG A 343 -8.35 -13.37 -4.83
CA ARG A 343 -8.39 -14.15 -3.58
C ARG A 343 -8.49 -13.27 -2.35
N MET A 344 -7.76 -12.18 -2.28
CA MET A 344 -7.53 -11.41 -1.06
C MET A 344 -8.82 -10.75 -0.52
N VAL A 345 -9.68 -10.28 -1.42
CA VAL A 345 -10.89 -9.52 -1.08
C VAL A 345 -12.08 -10.44 -0.85
N ASP A 346 -12.72 -10.33 0.31
CA ASP A 346 -14.08 -10.83 0.50
C ASP A 346 -15.04 -9.91 -0.25
N ARG A 347 -15.62 -10.42 -1.33
CA ARG A 347 -16.49 -9.63 -2.20
C ARG A 347 -17.88 -9.37 -1.59
N ASN A 348 -18.19 -9.97 -0.44
CA ASN A 348 -19.39 -9.63 0.34
C ASN A 348 -19.17 -8.39 1.22
N ASP A 349 -17.93 -7.95 1.43
CA ASP A 349 -17.64 -6.61 1.96
C ASP A 349 -17.74 -5.61 0.81
N VAL A 350 -18.87 -4.90 0.74
CA VAL A 350 -19.20 -3.96 -0.35
C VAL A 350 -18.11 -2.89 -0.52
N LEU A 351 -17.52 -2.36 0.55
CA LEU A 351 -16.50 -1.32 0.44
C LEU A 351 -15.20 -1.88 -0.13
N MET A 352 -14.84 -3.11 0.26
CA MET A 352 -13.69 -3.79 -0.30
C MET A 352 -13.93 -4.25 -1.75
N HIS A 353 -15.15 -4.64 -2.10
CA HIS A 353 -15.52 -4.97 -3.48
C HIS A 353 -15.43 -3.74 -4.40
N LEU A 354 -15.91 -2.58 -3.97
CA LEU A 354 -15.72 -1.32 -4.71
C LEU A 354 -14.23 -0.98 -4.86
N SER A 355 -13.42 -1.19 -3.82
CA SER A 355 -11.96 -1.00 -3.89
C SER A 355 -11.30 -1.96 -4.89
N LEU A 356 -11.84 -3.18 -5.04
CA LEU A 356 -11.38 -4.16 -6.03
C LEU A 356 -11.73 -3.71 -7.46
N ILE A 357 -12.92 -3.14 -7.67
CA ILE A 357 -13.34 -2.56 -8.95
C ILE A 357 -12.43 -1.40 -9.34
N ASP A 358 -12.18 -0.46 -8.42
CA ASP A 358 -11.25 0.66 -8.64
C ASP A 358 -9.84 0.16 -9.01
N PHE A 359 -9.38 -0.91 -8.37
CA PHE A 359 -8.12 -1.57 -8.70
C PHE A 359 -8.11 -2.08 -10.15
N PHE A 360 -9.15 -2.80 -10.58
CA PHE A 360 -9.23 -3.34 -11.94
C PHE A 360 -9.31 -2.23 -12.99
N GLU A 361 -10.05 -1.15 -12.73
CA GLU A 361 -10.11 0.01 -13.63
C GLU A 361 -8.73 0.65 -13.80
N ALA A 362 -8.05 0.92 -12.68
CA ALA A 362 -6.68 1.46 -12.70
C ALA A 362 -5.69 0.51 -13.37
N PHE A 363 -5.79 -0.80 -13.10
CA PHE A 363 -4.94 -1.82 -13.70
C PHE A 363 -5.14 -1.89 -15.23
N VAL A 364 -6.37 -2.07 -15.69
CA VAL A 364 -6.68 -2.17 -17.14
C VAL A 364 -6.31 -0.87 -17.86
N GLY A 365 -6.66 0.29 -17.28
CA GLY A 365 -6.32 1.60 -17.84
C GLY A 365 -4.82 1.81 -17.97
N LEU A 366 -4.04 1.41 -16.96
CA LEU A 366 -2.59 1.55 -16.98
C LEU A 366 -1.90 0.53 -17.89
N MET A 367 -2.38 -0.71 -17.95
CA MET A 367 -1.81 -1.74 -18.84
C MET A 367 -1.90 -1.35 -20.32
N ARG A 368 -2.90 -0.55 -20.71
CA ARG A 368 -3.04 0.01 -22.07
C ARG A 368 -1.78 0.75 -22.51
N VAL A 369 -1.22 1.58 -21.63
CA VAL A 369 -0.13 2.51 -21.97
C VAL A 369 1.27 1.93 -21.75
N THR A 370 1.36 0.70 -21.26
CA THR A 370 2.63 -0.04 -21.13
C THR A 370 3.01 -0.72 -22.44
N PRO A 371 4.32 -1.02 -22.67
CA PRO A 371 4.75 -1.75 -23.86
C PRO A 371 3.92 -3.01 -24.12
N HIS A 372 3.54 -3.22 -25.38
CA HIS A 372 2.74 -4.38 -25.76
C HIS A 372 3.60 -5.66 -25.82
N SER A 373 3.09 -6.76 -25.28
CA SER A 373 3.64 -8.10 -25.46
C SER A 373 2.51 -9.13 -25.38
N GLU A 374 2.66 -10.26 -26.08
CA GLU A 374 1.65 -11.34 -26.04
C GLU A 374 1.49 -11.92 -24.63
N ASP A 375 2.59 -12.09 -23.90
CA ASP A 375 2.58 -12.57 -22.51
C ASP A 375 1.78 -11.62 -21.59
N LYS A 376 1.94 -10.29 -21.75
CA LYS A 376 1.13 -9.30 -21.03
C LYS A 376 -0.36 -9.49 -21.30
N VAL A 377 -0.74 -9.56 -22.58
CA VAL A 377 -2.15 -9.69 -22.98
C VAL A 377 -2.75 -10.99 -22.44
N ASN A 378 -1.99 -12.10 -22.49
CA ASN A 378 -2.45 -13.38 -21.97
C ASN A 378 -2.65 -13.35 -20.44
N ILE A 379 -1.69 -12.80 -19.69
CA ILE A 379 -1.82 -12.64 -18.22
C ILE A 379 -3.09 -11.83 -17.88
N ILE A 380 -3.33 -10.72 -18.58
CA ILE A 380 -4.48 -9.86 -18.32
C ILE A 380 -5.78 -10.57 -18.69
N LYS A 381 -5.84 -11.24 -19.84
CA LYS A 381 -7.01 -12.03 -20.27
C LYS A 381 -7.36 -13.11 -19.27
N ASP A 382 -6.37 -13.87 -18.80
CA ASP A 382 -6.60 -14.93 -17.82
C ASP A 382 -7.08 -14.38 -16.48
N LEU A 383 -6.48 -13.27 -16.02
CA LEU A 383 -6.90 -12.58 -14.80
C LEU A 383 -8.34 -12.08 -14.90
N LEU A 384 -8.68 -11.36 -15.99
CA LEU A 384 -10.00 -10.81 -16.22
C LEU A 384 -11.05 -11.91 -16.40
N ARG A 385 -10.75 -12.96 -17.18
CA ARG A 385 -11.67 -14.10 -17.38
C ARG A 385 -12.13 -14.67 -16.04
N GLU A 386 -11.21 -14.84 -15.09
CA GLU A 386 -11.55 -15.35 -13.77
C GLU A 386 -12.27 -14.30 -12.90
N ALA A 387 -11.81 -13.04 -12.92
CA ALA A 387 -12.38 -11.98 -12.10
C ALA A 387 -13.85 -11.68 -12.44
N VAL A 388 -14.21 -11.66 -13.72
CA VAL A 388 -15.56 -11.29 -14.20
C VAL A 388 -16.49 -12.48 -14.43
N ALA A 389 -16.08 -13.70 -14.06
CA ALA A 389 -16.90 -14.90 -14.25
C ALA A 389 -18.20 -14.83 -13.43
N ASP A 390 -18.09 -14.45 -12.16
CA ASP A 390 -19.20 -14.34 -11.19
C ASP A 390 -19.35 -12.92 -10.64
N ASP A 391 -18.93 -11.91 -11.40
CA ASP A 391 -18.91 -10.51 -10.96
C ASP A 391 -19.40 -9.58 -12.07
N GLN A 392 -20.73 -9.50 -12.19
CA GLN A 392 -21.39 -8.67 -13.21
C GLN A 392 -21.14 -7.18 -12.99
N LEU A 393 -21.02 -6.75 -11.72
CA LEU A 393 -20.74 -5.35 -11.40
C LEU A 393 -19.34 -4.95 -11.91
N LEU A 394 -18.32 -5.77 -11.65
CA LEU A 394 -16.98 -5.55 -12.18
C LEU A 394 -16.96 -5.56 -13.71
N ARG A 395 -17.62 -6.54 -14.34
CA ARG A 395 -17.72 -6.63 -15.81
C ARG A 395 -18.25 -5.34 -16.40
N GLU A 396 -19.39 -4.88 -15.90
CA GLU A 396 -20.05 -3.67 -16.38
C GLU A 396 -19.21 -2.41 -16.14
N SER A 397 -18.50 -2.34 -15.01
CA SER A 397 -17.62 -1.21 -14.70
C SER A 397 -16.50 -1.08 -15.72
N LEU A 398 -15.87 -2.21 -16.08
CA LEU A 398 -14.80 -2.29 -17.08
C LEU A 398 -15.31 -2.01 -18.50
N GLU A 399 -16.47 -2.52 -18.88
CA GLU A 399 -17.08 -2.27 -20.19
C GLU A 399 -17.45 -0.80 -20.40
N ARG A 400 -17.89 -0.11 -19.34
CA ARG A 400 -18.23 1.32 -19.36
C ARG A 400 -17.05 2.25 -19.06
N LEU A 401 -15.87 1.70 -18.74
CA LEU A 401 -14.67 2.49 -18.44
C LEU A 401 -14.29 3.48 -19.57
N PRO A 402 -14.33 3.10 -20.87
CA PRO A 402 -14.03 4.04 -21.95
C PRO A 402 -15.01 5.23 -22.00
N ASP A 403 -16.27 5.03 -21.65
CA ASP A 403 -17.30 6.06 -21.72
C ASP A 403 -17.14 7.11 -20.61
N ARG A 404 -16.45 6.75 -19.53
CA ARG A 404 -16.08 7.65 -18.42
C ARG A 404 -14.69 8.28 -18.59
N THR A 405 -14.01 8.00 -19.70
CA THR A 405 -12.69 8.53 -20.03
C THR A 405 -12.81 9.72 -21.01
N VAL A 406 -11.80 10.60 -20.99
CA VAL A 406 -11.70 11.75 -21.91
C VAL A 406 -11.74 11.33 -23.38
N ASP A 407 -12.28 12.20 -24.24
CA ASP A 407 -12.59 11.89 -25.65
C ASP A 407 -11.35 11.42 -26.43
N GLU A 408 -10.18 12.00 -26.13
CA GLU A 408 -8.91 11.72 -26.81
C GLU A 408 -8.42 10.28 -26.60
N GLU A 409 -8.72 9.68 -25.45
CA GLU A 409 -8.25 8.33 -25.09
C GLU A 409 -9.34 7.25 -25.22
N ARG A 410 -10.61 7.68 -25.34
CA ARG A 410 -11.78 6.79 -25.31
C ARG A 410 -11.67 5.66 -26.32
N ASP A 411 -11.34 5.97 -27.58
CA ASP A 411 -11.37 4.97 -28.65
C ASP A 411 -10.23 3.94 -28.52
N GLU A 412 -9.04 4.39 -28.10
CA GLU A 412 -7.92 3.50 -27.79
C GLU A 412 -8.24 2.58 -26.61
N LEU A 413 -8.79 3.15 -25.53
CA LEU A 413 -9.19 2.38 -24.36
C LEU A 413 -10.32 1.41 -24.69
N ARG A 414 -11.29 1.79 -25.52
CA ARG A 414 -12.34 0.91 -26.01
C ARG A 414 -11.79 -0.22 -26.88
N GLY A 415 -10.76 0.03 -27.69
CA GLY A 415 -10.04 -1.02 -28.43
C GLY A 415 -9.37 -2.01 -27.47
N TRP A 416 -8.63 -1.49 -26.50
CA TRP A 416 -7.92 -2.28 -25.49
C TRP A 416 -8.85 -3.13 -24.63
N VAL A 417 -9.93 -2.55 -24.09
CA VAL A 417 -10.93 -3.27 -23.29
C VAL A 417 -11.54 -4.41 -24.10
N ARG A 418 -11.88 -4.19 -25.38
CA ARG A 418 -12.38 -5.26 -26.27
C ARG A 418 -11.35 -6.36 -26.52
N GLU A 419 -10.07 -6.02 -26.52
CA GLU A 419 -9.01 -7.00 -26.72
C GLU A 419 -8.84 -7.90 -25.50
N VAL A 420 -8.86 -7.35 -24.28
CA VAL A 420 -8.54 -8.10 -23.06
C VAL A 420 -9.73 -8.69 -22.32
N MET A 421 -10.94 -8.16 -22.51
CA MET A 421 -12.14 -8.69 -21.87
C MET A 421 -12.57 -10.02 -22.50
N PRO A 422 -13.05 -10.99 -21.69
CA PRO A 422 -13.60 -12.23 -22.22
C PRO A 422 -14.89 -11.94 -23.01
N VAL A 423 -14.99 -12.49 -24.22
CA VAL A 423 -16.20 -12.42 -25.05
C VAL A 423 -17.31 -13.22 -24.34
N GLY A 424 -18.55 -12.72 -24.36
CA GLY A 424 -19.71 -13.21 -23.59
C GLY A 424 -20.20 -14.65 -23.82
N GLY A 425 -19.34 -15.58 -24.21
CA GLY A 425 -19.60 -17.02 -24.32
C GLY A 425 -18.44 -17.92 -23.87
N ASP A 426 -17.32 -17.37 -23.39
CA ASP A 426 -16.12 -18.14 -23.01
C ASP A 426 -16.16 -18.69 -21.58
N VAL A 427 -17.22 -18.39 -20.82
CA VAL A 427 -17.40 -18.82 -19.42
C VAL A 427 -17.88 -20.28 -19.31
N ASP A 428 -18.47 -20.83 -20.38
CA ASP A 428 -19.11 -22.16 -20.37
C ASP A 428 -18.17 -23.34 -20.70
N VAL A 429 -16.90 -23.10 -21.11
CA VAL A 429 -16.07 -24.17 -21.70
C VAL A 429 -15.10 -24.83 -20.70
N VAL A 430 -14.86 -24.26 -19.52
CA VAL A 430 -13.86 -24.79 -18.56
C VAL A 430 -14.47 -25.55 -17.37
N MET A 431 -15.80 -25.68 -17.30
CA MET A 431 -16.51 -26.51 -16.31
C MET A 431 -16.90 -27.91 -16.87
N ARG A 432 -16.00 -28.56 -17.62
CA ARG A 432 -16.12 -29.99 -17.96
C ARG A 432 -14.85 -30.77 -17.72
#